data_AF-A0A840G9Z6-F1
#
_entry.id   AF-A0A840G9Z6-F1
#
_cell.length_a   1.000
_cell.length_b   1.000
_cell.length_c   1.000
_cell.angle_alpha   90.00
_cell.angle_beta   90.00
_cell.angle_gamma   90.00
#
_symmetry.space_group_name_H-M   'P 1'
#
loop_
_entity.id
_entity.type
_entity.pdbx_description
1 polymer ?
#
loop_
_entity_poly.entity_id
_entity_poly.type
_entity_poly.pdbx_seq_one_letter_code
_entity_poly.pdbx_strand_id
1 'polypeptide(L)'
;MKKSKFTEEQIAFALKQADIGTPVAEVCRKMGISDATFYNWRKKYGGLGPSELRRLKQLEEENSKLKRLVADLSLDKAMLQDVLAKKL
;
A
#
# COMPACT_ATOMS: atom_id res chain seq x y z
N MET A 1 -7.19 -3.65 6.51
CA MET A 1 -6.54 -4.98 6.38
C MET A 1 -5.43 -5.07 7.40
N LYS A 2 -5.30 -6.18 8.13
CA LYS A 2 -4.11 -6.41 8.97
C LYS A 2 -2.86 -6.36 8.08
N LYS A 3 -1.74 -5.85 8.61
CA LYS A 3 -0.45 -5.90 7.90
C LYS A 3 -0.17 -7.35 7.49
N SER A 4 0.16 -7.54 6.21
CA SER A 4 0.59 -8.84 5.70
C SER A 4 1.82 -9.31 6.47
N LYS A 5 1.91 -10.61 6.77
CA LYS A 5 3.15 -11.23 7.27
C LYS A 5 4.23 -11.31 6.18
N PHE A 6 3.82 -11.19 4.91
CA PHE A 6 4.70 -11.24 3.75
C PHE A 6 5.07 -9.84 3.30
N THR A 7 6.33 -9.67 2.91
CA THR A 7 6.81 -8.43 2.30
C THR A 7 6.25 -8.27 0.89
N GLU A 8 6.24 -7.04 0.37
CA GLU A 8 5.77 -6.77 -1.00
C GLU A 8 6.65 -7.46 -2.04
N GLU A 9 7.95 -7.60 -1.78
CA GLU A 9 8.87 -8.33 -2.65
C GLU A 9 8.54 -9.83 -2.71
N GLN A 10 8.17 -10.43 -1.57
CA GLN A 10 7.72 -11.83 -1.51
C GLN A 10 6.40 -12.02 -2.27
N ILE A 11 5.48 -11.07 -2.15
CA ILE A 11 4.21 -11.07 -2.89
C ILE A 11 4.48 -10.93 -4.40
N ALA A 12 5.33 -9.99 -4.79
CA ALA A 12 5.73 -9.78 -6.18
C ALA A 12 6.34 -11.04 -6.79
N PHE A 13 7.22 -11.69 -6.04
CA PHE A 13 7.87 -12.92 -6.46
C PHE A 13 6.84 -14.03 -6.69
N ALA A 14 5.91 -14.23 -5.76
CA ALA A 14 4.85 -15.22 -5.90
C ALA A 14 3.97 -14.97 -7.14
N LEU A 15 3.57 -13.72 -7.39
CA LEU A 15 2.80 -13.35 -8.58
C LEU A 15 3.59 -13.59 -9.87
N LYS A 16 4.86 -13.19 -9.89
CA LYS A 16 5.75 -13.40 -11.05
C LYS A 16 5.94 -14.88 -11.37
N GLN A 17 6.05 -15.75 -10.36
CA GLN A 17 6.15 -17.20 -10.58
C GLN A 17 4.92 -17.74 -11.33
N ALA A 18 3.72 -17.27 -11.00
CA ALA A 18 2.50 -17.64 -11.72
C ALA A 18 2.46 -17.04 -13.13
N ASP A 19 2.91 -15.80 -13.31
CA ASP A 19 2.95 -15.14 -14.62
C ASP A 19 3.91 -15.83 -15.61
N ILE A 20 5.00 -16.44 -15.11
CA ILE A 20 5.94 -17.25 -15.93
C ILE A 20 5.50 -18.72 -16.09
N GLY A 21 4.31 -19.09 -15.61
CA GLY A 21 3.70 -20.41 -15.86
C GLY A 21 3.74 -21.41 -14.71
N THR A 22 4.19 -21.03 -13.51
CA THR A 22 4.09 -21.92 -12.34
C THR A 22 2.62 -22.04 -11.91
N PRO A 23 2.09 -23.25 -11.69
CA PRO A 23 0.71 -23.41 -11.21
C PRO A 23 0.48 -22.67 -9.88
N VAL A 24 -0.62 -21.91 -9.79
CA VAL A 24 -0.96 -21.12 -8.59
C VAL A 24 -1.01 -22.00 -7.34
N ALA A 25 -1.54 -23.23 -7.45
CA ALA A 25 -1.58 -24.19 -6.34
C ALA A 25 -0.18 -24.54 -5.80
N GLU A 26 0.83 -24.62 -6.69
CA GLU A 26 2.22 -24.89 -6.28
C GLU A 26 2.84 -23.68 -5.60
N VAL A 27 2.60 -22.47 -6.13
CA VAL A 27 3.03 -21.21 -5.48
C VAL A 27 2.43 -21.10 -4.09
N CYS A 28 1.13 -21.37 -3.96
CA CYS A 28 0.42 -21.33 -2.68
C CYS A 28 0.97 -22.34 -1.68
N ARG A 29 1.24 -23.58 -2.13
CA ARG A 29 1.85 -24.62 -1.30
C ARG A 29 3.25 -24.24 -0.81
N LYS A 30 4.11 -23.72 -1.69
CA LYS A 30 5.49 -23.32 -1.34
C LYS A 30 5.52 -22.13 -0.38
N MET A 31 4.61 -21.18 -0.57
CA MET A 31 4.51 -19.97 0.25
C MET A 31 3.73 -20.18 1.56
N GLY A 32 3.03 -21.30 1.71
CA GLY A 32 2.15 -21.56 2.86
C GLY A 32 0.96 -20.60 2.93
N ILE A 33 0.38 -20.25 1.78
CA ILE A 33 -0.78 -19.35 1.67
C ILE A 33 -1.95 -20.08 1.00
N SER A 34 -3.16 -19.52 1.17
CA SER A 34 -4.34 -19.99 0.45
C SER A 34 -4.42 -19.38 -0.96
N ASP A 35 -5.09 -20.06 -1.88
CA ASP A 35 -5.42 -19.52 -3.21
C ASP A 35 -6.16 -18.18 -3.11
N ALA A 36 -7.07 -18.04 -2.15
CA ALA A 36 -7.78 -16.79 -1.90
C ALA A 36 -6.81 -15.64 -1.54
N THR A 37 -5.77 -15.92 -0.75
CA THR A 37 -4.70 -14.94 -0.46
C THR A 37 -3.96 -14.54 -1.73
N PHE A 38 -3.59 -15.52 -2.56
CA PHE A 38 -2.90 -15.28 -3.82
C PHE A 38 -3.72 -14.40 -4.77
N TYR A 39 -5.00 -14.72 -4.97
CA TYR A 39 -5.86 -13.91 -5.86
C TYR A 39 -6.13 -12.51 -5.31
N ASN A 40 -6.21 -12.33 -3.98
CA ASN A 40 -6.26 -11.01 -3.37
C ASN A 40 -4.99 -10.19 -3.66
N TRP A 41 -3.82 -10.82 -3.59
CA TRP A 41 -2.56 -10.18 -3.99
C TRP A 41 -2.55 -9.86 -5.47
N ARG A 42 -2.98 -10.78 -6.34
CA ARG A 42 -3.05 -10.55 -7.78
C ARG A 42 -4.00 -9.41 -8.13
N LYS A 43 -5.12 -9.26 -7.42
CA LYS A 43 -6.03 -8.12 -7.60
C LYS A 43 -5.39 -6.79 -7.19
N LYS A 44 -4.60 -6.79 -6.12
CA LYS A 44 -3.99 -5.56 -5.56
C LYS A 44 -2.67 -5.17 -6.24
N TYR A 45 -1.89 -6.14 -6.66
CA TYR A 45 -0.49 -5.99 -7.08
C TYR A 45 -0.20 -6.63 -8.44
N GLY A 46 -1.16 -7.33 -9.05
CA GLY A 46 -0.97 -7.97 -10.36
C GLY A 46 -0.66 -6.94 -11.44
N GLY A 47 0.26 -7.30 -12.34
CA GLY A 47 0.75 -6.41 -13.39
C GLY A 47 1.78 -5.37 -12.90
N LEU A 48 2.14 -5.35 -11.61
CA LEU A 48 3.20 -4.51 -11.07
C LEU A 48 4.49 -5.32 -10.90
N GLY A 49 5.55 -4.91 -11.59
CA GLY A 49 6.89 -5.41 -11.33
C GLY A 49 7.45 -4.95 -9.97
N PRO A 50 8.60 -5.50 -9.53
CA PRO A 50 9.24 -5.11 -8.27
C PRO A 50 9.62 -3.62 -8.19
N SER A 51 9.86 -2.97 -9.34
CA SER A 51 10.09 -1.53 -9.47
C SER A 51 8.83 -0.73 -9.18
N GLU A 52 7.70 -1.13 -9.78
CA GLU A 52 6.42 -0.47 -9.62
C GLU A 52 5.87 -0.64 -8.21
N LEU A 53 6.11 -1.78 -7.57
CA LEU A 53 5.77 -2.00 -6.15
C LEU A 53 6.55 -1.08 -5.21
N ARG A 54 7.87 -0.96 -5.41
CA ARG A 54 8.68 -0.01 -4.63
C ARG A 54 8.22 1.43 -4.80
N ARG A 55 7.89 1.83 -6.04
CA ARG A 55 7.33 3.15 -6.33
C ARG A 55 5.98 3.35 -5.67
N LEU A 56 5.10 2.34 -5.70
CA LEU A 56 3.80 2.38 -5.05
C LEU A 56 3.94 2.63 -3.54
N LYS A 57 4.85 1.91 -2.88
CA LYS A 57 5.12 2.08 -1.45
C LYS A 57 5.63 3.48 -1.09
N GLN A 58 6.56 4.03 -1.88
CA GLN A 58 7.05 5.40 -1.70
C GLN A 58 5.91 6.42 -1.82
N LEU A 59 5.06 6.27 -2.84
CA LEU A 59 3.90 7.13 -3.05
C LEU A 59 2.89 7.01 -1.90
N GLU A 60 2.63 5.81 -1.38
CA GLU A 60 1.77 5.62 -0.21
C GLU A 60 2.32 6.31 1.04
N GLU A 61 3.64 6.22 1.27
CA GLU A 61 4.29 6.88 2.40
C GLU A 61 4.26 8.41 2.28
N GLU A 62 4.59 8.94 1.11
CA GLU A 62 4.49 10.38 0.83
C GLU A 62 3.07 10.89 0.97
N ASN A 63 2.07 10.17 0.44
CA ASN A 63 0.67 10.53 0.57
C ASN A 63 0.24 10.58 2.05
N SER A 64 0.69 9.63 2.86
CA SER A 64 0.42 9.64 4.29
C SER A 64 1.05 10.84 5.00
N LYS A 65 2.28 11.22 4.65
CA LYS A 65 2.96 12.41 5.20
C LYS A 65 2.23 13.69 4.80
N LEU A 66 1.88 13.81 3.52
CA LEU A 66 1.15 14.96 2.99
C LEU A 66 -0.21 15.12 3.65
N LYS A 67 -0.97 14.04 3.84
CA LYS A 67 -2.26 14.08 4.55
C LYS A 67 -2.13 14.59 5.97
N ARG A 68 -1.08 14.17 6.71
CA ARG A 68 -0.82 14.66 8.06
C ARG A 68 -0.50 16.15 8.05
N LEU A 69 0.43 16.57 7.18
CA LEU A 69 0.80 17.98 7.06
C LEU A 69 -0.39 18.87 6.72
N VAL A 70 -1.25 18.43 5.79
CA VAL A 70 -2.47 19.16 5.42
C VAL A 70 -3.45 19.25 6.59
N ALA A 71 -3.61 18.19 7.38
CA ALA A 71 -4.46 18.22 8.57
C ALA A 71 -3.93 19.23 9.60
N ASP A 72 -2.63 19.17 9.92
CA ASP A 72 -1.99 20.06 10.88
C ASP A 72 -2.11 21.53 10.44
N LEU A 73 -1.77 21.84 9.19
CA LEU A 73 -1.90 23.18 8.62
C LEU A 73 -3.35 23.67 8.57
N SER A 74 -4.32 22.77 8.35
CA SER A 74 -5.74 23.13 8.35
C SER A 74 -6.23 23.50 9.74
N LEU A 75 -5.75 22.81 10.78
CA LEU A 75 -6.04 23.13 12.17
C LEU A 75 -5.42 24.48 12.57
N ASP A 76 -4.14 24.70 12.23
CA ASP A 76 -3.45 25.97 12.50
C ASP A 76 -4.17 27.14 11.83
N LYS A 77 -4.56 26.97 10.55
CA LYS A 77 -5.34 27.98 9.83
C LYS A 77 -6.66 28.28 10.54
N ALA A 78 -7.40 27.26 10.97
CA ALA A 78 -8.66 27.46 11.67
C ALA A 78 -8.48 28.21 12.99
N MET A 79 -7.45 27.87 13.77
CA MET A 79 -7.11 28.57 15.00
C MET A 79 -6.77 30.05 14.76
N LEU A 80 -5.95 30.34 13.75
CA LEU A 80 -5.60 31.72 13.39
C LEU A 80 -6.82 32.53 12.95
N GLN A 81 -7.72 31.93 12.17
CA GLN A 81 -8.97 32.58 11.76
C GLN A 81 -9.90 32.87 12.95
N ASP A 82 -10.00 31.95 13.92
CA ASP A 82 -10.79 32.17 15.14
C ASP A 82 -10.22 33.31 16.01
N VAL A 83 -8.89 33.37 16.15
CA VAL A 83 -8.22 34.47 16.86
C VAL A 83 -8.46 35.82 16.18
N LEU A 84 -8.41 35.88 14.85
CA LEU A 84 -8.69 37.10 14.09
C LEU A 84 -10.17 37.52 14.24
N ALA A 85 -11.10 36.56 14.17
CA ALA A 85 -12.52 36.83 14.34
C ALA A 85 -12.87 37.38 15.73
N LYS A 86 -12.15 36.96 16.77
CA LYS A 86 -12.32 37.46 18.15
C LYS A 86 -11.71 38.83 18.41
N LYS A 87 -10.87 39.35 17.51
CA LYS A 87 -10.24 40.67 17.62
C LYS A 87 -11.02 41.79 16.90
N LEU A 88 -11.97 41.42 16.05
CA LEU A 88 -12.94 42.31 15.40
C LEU A 88 -14.22 42.38 16.25
#